data_AF-A0AAV3XFT7-F1
#
_entry.id   AF-A0AAV3XFT7-F1
#
_cell.length_a   1.000
_cell.length_b   1.000
_cell.length_c   1.000
_cell.angle_alpha   90.00
_cell.angle_beta   90.00
_cell.angle_gamma   90.00
#
_symmetry.space_group_name_H-M   'P 1'
#
loop_
_entity.id
_entity.type
_entity.pdbx_description
1 polymer ?
#
loop_
_entity_poly.entity_id
_entity_poly.type
_entity_poly.pdbx_seq_one_letter_code
_entity_poly.pdbx_strand_id
1 'polypeptide(L)'
;MIEDFLSEPKESPTTPNPSPRSGEDRDPLRVLLIGSRQRVIRERHKLFAMGYAQLYEWSSLQRARIPGKVMSILTKYSDKVLTELPDLDNKPERE
;
A
#
# COMPACT_ATOMS: atom_id res chain seq x y z
N MET A 1 -15.76 -33.13 44.38
CA MET A 1 -15.20 -33.35 43.03
C MET A 1 -15.54 -32.10 42.24
N ILE A 2 -14.53 -31.32 41.88
CA ILE A 2 -14.66 -30.13 41.02
C ILE A 2 -14.37 -30.63 39.61
N GLU A 3 -15.10 -30.10 38.62
CA GLU A 3 -14.81 -29.98 37.18
C GLU A 3 -16.15 -30.08 36.45
N ASP A 4 -16.67 -28.94 35.99
CA ASP A 4 -17.11 -28.85 34.59
C ASP A 4 -17.11 -27.37 34.17
N PHE A 5 -16.25 -27.10 33.19
CA PHE A 5 -15.96 -25.82 32.57
C PHE A 5 -16.82 -25.69 31.30
N LEU A 6 -17.22 -24.45 30.98
CA LEU A 6 -17.86 -23.98 29.73
C LEU A 6 -19.39 -24.23 29.67
N SER A 7 -20.28 -23.25 29.47
CA SER A 7 -20.27 -22.19 28.46
C SER A 7 -21.34 -21.13 28.77
N GLU A 8 -21.05 -19.86 28.45
CA GLU A 8 -21.88 -18.98 27.60
C GLU A 8 -21.18 -17.60 27.49
N PRO A 9 -20.72 -17.18 26.29
CA PRO A 9 -20.18 -15.85 26.12
C PRO A 9 -21.31 -14.82 26.01
N LYS A 10 -21.32 -13.86 26.95
CA LYS A 10 -22.17 -12.67 26.92
C LYS A 10 -22.00 -11.92 25.60
N GLU A 11 -23.10 -11.81 24.86
CA GLU A 11 -23.27 -10.87 23.75
C GLU A 11 -22.95 -9.44 24.22
N SER A 12 -21.99 -8.79 23.56
CA SER A 12 -21.70 -7.35 23.72
C SER A 12 -21.95 -6.65 22.37
N PRO A 13 -22.51 -5.43 22.38
CA PRO A 13 -23.18 -4.85 21.22
C PRO A 13 -22.20 -4.51 20.10
N THR A 14 -22.55 -4.94 18.88
CA THR A 14 -21.85 -4.65 17.63
C THR A 14 -21.74 -3.14 17.42
N THR A 15 -20.57 -2.60 17.71
CA THR A 15 -20.13 -1.32 17.14
C THR A 15 -19.84 -1.60 15.66
N PRO A 16 -20.35 -0.82 14.68
CA PRO A 16 -19.94 -0.98 13.30
C PRO A 16 -18.46 -0.61 13.20
N ASN A 17 -17.60 -1.62 13.22
CA ASN A 17 -16.21 -1.48 12.85
C ASN A 17 -16.20 -0.92 11.42
N PRO A 18 -15.59 0.24 11.14
CA PRO A 18 -15.27 0.61 9.77
C PRO A 18 -14.14 -0.32 9.32
N SER A 19 -14.48 -1.58 9.04
CA SER A 19 -13.62 -2.44 8.25
C SER A 19 -13.42 -1.70 6.92
N PRO A 20 -12.17 -1.41 6.50
CA PRO A 20 -11.93 -0.82 5.19
C PRO A 20 -12.59 -1.75 4.18
N ARG A 21 -13.54 -1.21 3.40
CA ARG A 21 -14.32 -1.98 2.42
C ARG A 21 -13.36 -2.77 1.54
N SER A 22 -13.27 -4.07 1.80
CA SER A 22 -12.51 -5.00 0.99
C SER A 22 -13.18 -5.06 -0.38
N GLY A 23 -12.43 -4.75 -1.45
CA GLY A 23 -12.73 -5.31 -2.77
C GLY A 23 -13.14 -4.37 -3.88
N GLU A 24 -12.98 -3.05 -3.75
CA GLU A 24 -13.24 -2.13 -4.88
C GLU A 24 -12.00 -2.01 -5.79
N ASP A 25 -11.60 -3.11 -6.43
CA ASP A 25 -10.85 -3.14 -7.70
C ASP A 25 -9.69 -2.12 -7.83
N ARG A 26 -8.93 -1.91 -6.74
CA ARG A 26 -7.82 -0.95 -6.70
C ARG A 26 -6.59 -1.62 -7.28
N ASP A 27 -6.14 -1.16 -8.45
CA ASP A 27 -4.87 -1.61 -9.04
C ASP A 27 -3.69 -1.14 -8.16
N PRO A 28 -2.97 -2.07 -7.48
CA PRO A 28 -1.95 -1.68 -6.54
C PRO A 28 -0.63 -1.37 -7.27
N LEU A 29 -0.22 -0.10 -7.25
CA LEU A 29 1.12 0.29 -7.69
C LEU A 29 2.17 -0.16 -6.66
N ARG A 30 3.09 -1.03 -7.09
CA ARG A 30 4.24 -1.47 -6.27
C ARG A 30 5.51 -0.79 -6.73
N VAL A 31 6.19 -0.11 -5.80
CA VAL A 31 7.50 0.51 -6.01
C VAL A 31 8.56 -0.31 -5.28
N LEU A 32 9.56 -0.78 -6.01
CA LEU A 32 10.66 -1.59 -5.48
C LEU A 32 11.97 -0.81 -5.57
N LEU A 33 12.59 -0.56 -4.42
CA LEU A 33 13.93 0.00 -4.34
C LEU A 33 14.93 -1.13 -4.09
N ILE A 34 15.95 -1.28 -4.95
CA ILE A 34 17.06 -2.22 -4.76
C ILE A 34 18.38 -1.44 -4.82
N GLY A 35 19.26 -1.65 -3.84
CA GLY A 35 20.54 -0.95 -3.81
C GLY A 35 21.40 -1.32 -2.61
N SER A 36 22.48 -0.57 -2.38
CA SER A 36 23.17 -0.65 -1.09
C SER A 36 22.23 -0.17 0.03
N ARG A 37 22.47 -0.64 1.27
CA ARG A 37 21.66 -0.24 2.43
C ARG A 37 21.52 1.27 2.55
N GLN A 38 22.62 2.00 2.42
CA GLN A 38 22.64 3.45 2.49
C GLN A 38 21.85 4.11 1.35
N ARG A 39 21.94 3.58 0.12
CA ARG A 39 21.22 4.14 -1.03
C ARG A 39 19.71 3.96 -0.89
N VAL A 40 19.25 2.78 -0.46
CA VAL A 40 17.81 2.52 -0.26
C VAL A 40 17.24 3.41 0.86
N ILE A 41 17.97 3.57 1.98
CA ILE A 41 17.56 4.48 3.06
C ILE A 41 17.49 5.92 2.56
N ARG A 42 18.52 6.39 1.86
CA ARG A 42 18.55 7.76 1.30
C ARG A 42 17.37 8.00 0.37
N GLU A 43 17.07 7.07 -0.53
CA GLU A 43 15.98 7.26 -1.49
C GLU A 43 14.60 7.23 -0.81
N ARG A 44 14.41 6.40 0.23
CA ARG A 44 13.20 6.48 1.08
C ARG A 44 13.02 7.85 1.73
N HIS A 45 14.08 8.40 2.32
CA HIS A 45 14.03 9.74 2.93
C HIS A 45 13.79 10.85 1.90
N LYS A 46 14.37 10.73 0.70
CA LYS A 46 14.12 11.66 -0.40
C LYS A 46 12.66 11.61 -0.85
N LEU A 47 12.11 10.41 -1.06
CA LEU A 47 10.70 10.23 -1.42
C LEU A 47 9.75 10.73 -0.33
N PHE A 48 10.14 10.58 0.95
CA PHE A 48 9.43 11.20 2.07
C PHE A 48 9.47 12.73 2.01
N ALA A 49 10.64 13.33 1.80
CA ALA A 49 10.79 14.78 1.71
C ALA A 49 10.00 15.39 0.53
N MET A 50 9.81 14.63 -0.54
CA MET A 50 8.98 15.02 -1.69
C MET A 50 7.48 14.76 -1.49
N GLY A 51 7.06 14.23 -0.33
CA GLY A 51 5.66 13.90 -0.05
C GLY A 51 5.12 12.68 -0.81
N TYR A 52 5.99 11.88 -1.44
CA TYR A 52 5.58 10.73 -2.23
C TYR A 52 5.05 9.58 -1.36
N ALA A 53 5.73 9.30 -0.23
CA ALA A 53 5.33 8.28 0.73
C ALA A 53 5.95 8.52 2.11
N GLN A 54 5.22 8.16 3.15
CA GLN A 54 5.69 8.15 4.54
C GLN A 54 6.72 7.04 4.75
N LEU A 55 7.65 7.24 5.68
CA LEU A 55 8.69 6.25 5.94
C LEU A 55 8.14 4.91 6.42
N TYR A 56 7.04 4.89 7.18
CA TYR A 56 6.43 3.66 7.70
C TYR A 56 5.63 2.86 6.67
N GLU A 57 5.28 3.46 5.51
CA GLU A 57 4.55 2.77 4.44
C GLU A 57 5.46 1.78 3.67
N TRP A 58 6.76 1.98 3.75
CA TRP A 58 7.74 1.08 3.16
C TRP A 58 7.98 -0.15 4.02
N SER A 59 8.13 -1.30 3.38
CA SER A 59 8.55 -2.53 4.04
C SER A 59 9.89 -2.35 4.77
N SER A 60 10.13 -3.16 5.80
CA SER A 60 11.47 -3.34 6.36
C SER A 60 12.49 -3.68 5.27
N LEU A 61 13.73 -3.27 5.47
CA LEU A 61 14.83 -3.60 4.55
C LEU A 61 15.07 -5.12 4.57
N GLN A 62 15.02 -5.74 3.40
CA GLN A 62 15.24 -7.18 3.22
C GLN A 62 16.48 -7.43 2.36
N ARG A 63 17.12 -8.59 2.51
CA ARG A 63 18.22 -8.99 1.61
C ARG A 63 17.66 -9.20 0.20
N ALA A 64 18.28 -8.59 -0.80
CA ALA A 64 17.93 -8.84 -2.20
C ALA A 64 18.60 -10.12 -2.69
N ARG A 65 18.16 -10.63 -3.84
CA ARG A 65 18.83 -11.77 -4.51
C ARG A 65 20.26 -11.43 -4.96
N ILE A 66 20.58 -10.14 -5.10
CA ILE A 66 21.90 -9.66 -5.50
C ILE A 66 22.78 -9.54 -4.24
N PRO A 67 23.96 -10.18 -4.19
CA PRO A 67 24.88 -10.09 -3.05
C PRO A 67 25.19 -8.65 -2.66
N GLY A 68 25.16 -8.37 -1.35
CA GLY A 68 25.44 -7.04 -0.81
C GLY A 68 24.39 -5.96 -1.11
N LYS A 69 23.25 -6.32 -1.73
CA LYS A 69 22.13 -5.40 -1.96
C LYS A 69 20.98 -5.72 -1.01
N VAL A 70 20.24 -4.67 -0.66
CA VAL A 70 18.98 -4.76 0.07
C VAL A 70 17.85 -4.22 -0.78
N MET A 71 16.63 -4.57 -0.42
CA MET A 71 15.43 -4.07 -1.05
C MET A 71 14.39 -3.60 -0.04
N SER A 72 13.50 -2.73 -0.49
CA SER A 72 12.34 -2.25 0.25
C SER A 72 11.20 -1.99 -0.73
N ILE A 73 9.99 -2.35 -0.34
CA ILE A 73 8.79 -2.33 -1.18
C ILE A 73 7.80 -1.33 -0.58
N LEU A 74 7.22 -0.50 -1.45
CA LEU A 74 6.04 0.32 -1.15
C LEU A 74 4.89 -0.19 -2.02
N THR A 75 3.73 -0.38 -1.41
CA THR A 75 2.49 -0.69 -2.13
C THR A 75 1.53 0.46 -1.93
N LYS A 76 1.16 1.15 -3.00
CA LYS A 76 0.12 2.18 -3.00
C LYS A 76 -1.10 1.66 -3.75
N TYR A 77 -2.27 2.11 -3.34
CA TYR A 77 -3.51 1.88 -4.07
C TYR A 77 -3.92 3.22 -4.66
N SER A 78 -4.03 3.31 -5.99
CA SER A 78 -4.76 4.41 -6.60
C SER A 78 -6.25 4.10 -6.49
N ASP A 79 -7.04 5.01 -5.93
CA ASP A 79 -8.46 5.04 -6.30
C ASP A 79 -8.50 5.25 -7.81
N LYS A 80 -9.30 4.46 -8.53
CA LYS A 80 -9.55 4.65 -9.97
C LYS A 80 -10.16 6.05 -10.18
N VAL A 81 -9.32 7.08 -10.31
CA VAL A 81 -9.70 8.45 -10.66
C VAL A 81 -8.77 8.96 -11.77
N LEU A 82 -8.49 8.10 -12.75
CA LEU A 82 -7.84 8.48 -14.01
C LEU A 82 -8.58 7.82 -15.19
N THR A 83 -9.91 7.68 -15.08
CA THR A 83 -10.79 7.32 -16.21
C THR A 83 -11.12 8.54 -17.08
N GLU A 84 -10.66 9.74 -16.73
CA GLU A 84 -11.00 10.96 -17.48
C GLU A 84 -9.70 11.71 -17.87
N LEU A 85 -8.80 11.05 -18.61
CA LEU A 85 -7.98 11.82 -19.55
C LEU A 85 -8.88 12.05 -20.77
N PRO A 86 -9.39 13.27 -21.02
CA PRO A 86 -10.18 13.52 -22.21
C PRO A 86 -9.32 13.16 -23.42
N ASP A 87 -9.82 12.25 -24.26
CA ASP A 87 -9.20 11.84 -25.51
C ASP A 87 -8.69 13.07 -26.26
N LEU A 88 -7.38 13.13 -26.46
CA LEU A 88 -6.71 14.19 -27.22
C LEU A 88 -6.87 13.94 -28.74
N ASP A 89 -8.06 13.51 -29.16
CA ASP A 89 -8.41 13.18 -30.54
C ASP A 89 -9.82 13.65 -30.91
N ASN A 90 -10.17 14.88 -30.54
CA ASN A 90 -11.25 15.59 -31.23
C ASN A 90 -10.73 16.90 -31.80
N LYS A 91 -10.01 16.77 -32.92
CA LYS A 91 -9.82 17.86 -33.87
C LYS A 91 -11.02 17.78 -34.82
N PRO A 92 -12.00 18.69 -34.78
CA PRO A 92 -12.96 18.77 -35.86
C PRO A 92 -12.18 19.27 -37.09
N GLU A 93 -12.02 18.41 -38.09
CA GLU A 93 -11.80 18.86 -39.46
C GLU A 93 -13.07 19.64 -39.86
N ARG A 94 -13.02 20.96 -39.64
CA ARG A 94 -13.95 21.91 -40.24
C ARG A 94 -13.56 22.04 -41.71
N GLU A 95 -14.42 21.46 -42.54
CA GLU A 95 -14.82 21.82 -43.92
C GLU A 95 -13.78 22.48 -44.85
#